data_AF-A0A7W5V8C8-F1
#
_entry.id   AF-A0A7W5V8C8-F1
#
_cell.length_a   1.000
_cell.length_b   1.000
_cell.length_c   1.000
_cell.angle_alpha   90.00
_cell.angle_beta   90.00
_cell.angle_gamma   90.00
#
_symmetry.space_group_name_H-M   'P 1'
#
loop_
_entity.id
_entity.type
_entity.pdbx_description
1 polymer ?
#
loop_
_entity_poly.entity_id
_entity_poly.type
_entity_poly.pdbx_seq_one_letter_code
_entity_poly.pdbx_strand_id
1 'polypeptide(L)'
;MLRATKALMLVTDLGFVVYFSVTGLGLIPPEWAFADYGNPLMADWNWSFLWIDLLASATGLTSLWLLRTGGARGAGLMLVSLVLTMASGLMAIAFWTLRGDFSLAWWIPNLYLLLFPIPAIAALTAPSAARDGETVELGRIREDRWWSGQWCSTSARR
;
A
#
# COMPACT_ATOMS: atom_id res chain seq x y z
N MET A 1 1.38 8.83 -9.24
CA MET A 1 0.80 8.02 -8.14
C MET A 1 1.80 7.07 -7.50
N LEU A 2 2.35 6.06 -8.18
CA LEU A 2 3.22 5.07 -7.52
C LEU A 2 4.45 5.62 -6.78
N ARG A 3 5.08 6.72 -7.25
CA ARG A 3 6.24 7.30 -6.54
C ARG A 3 5.87 7.88 -5.18
N ALA A 4 4.76 8.61 -5.11
CA ALA A 4 4.26 9.18 -3.85
C ALA A 4 3.83 8.06 -2.90
N THR A 5 3.09 7.05 -3.38
CA THR A 5 2.72 5.88 -2.58
C THR A 5 3.94 5.18 -1.99
N LYS A 6 4.98 4.92 -2.81
CA LYS A 6 6.21 4.28 -2.34
C LYS A 6 6.91 5.10 -1.26
N ALA A 7 6.90 6.43 -1.38
CA ALA A 7 7.48 7.32 -0.38
C ALA A 7 6.66 7.34 0.92
N LEU A 8 5.34 7.49 0.83
CA LEU A 8 4.43 7.44 1.98
C LEU A 8 4.54 6.12 2.71
N MET A 9 4.51 5.00 1.98
CA MET A 9 4.67 3.66 2.54
C MET A 9 6.02 3.51 3.25
N LEU A 10 7.13 3.96 2.63
CA LEU A 10 8.45 3.93 3.28
C LEU A 10 8.47 4.75 4.58
N VAL A 11 7.90 5.96 4.59
CA VAL A 11 7.83 6.79 5.79
C VAL A 11 6.98 6.13 6.87
N THR A 12 5.83 5.56 6.50
CA THR A 12 4.94 4.85 7.43
C THR A 12 5.62 3.61 8.02
N ASP A 13 6.24 2.76 7.18
CA ASP A 13 6.92 1.53 7.60
C ASP A 13 8.07 1.83 8.58
N LEU A 14 8.89 2.84 8.27
CA LEU A 14 9.95 3.29 9.18
C LEU A 14 9.36 3.91 10.44
N GLY A 15 8.26 4.66 10.32
CA GLY A 15 7.52 5.24 11.44
C GLY A 15 7.06 4.20 12.44
N PHE A 16 6.46 3.09 11.97
CA PHE A 16 6.06 1.97 12.84
C PHE A 16 7.24 1.34 13.57
N VAL A 17 8.30 1.01 12.85
CA VAL A 17 9.50 0.39 13.46
C VAL A 17 10.11 1.32 14.50
N VAL A 18 10.25 2.62 14.19
CA VAL A 18 10.77 3.62 15.13
C VAL A 18 9.84 3.76 16.35
N TYR A 19 8.53 3.89 16.13
CA TYR A 19 7.55 4.03 17.19
C TYR A 19 7.62 2.88 18.19
N PHE A 20 7.51 1.63 17.73
CA PHE A 20 7.55 0.48 18.64
C PHE A 20 8.92 0.27 19.28
N SER A 21 10.01 0.61 18.60
CA SER A 21 11.36 0.56 19.18
C SER A 21 11.51 1.57 20.31
N VAL A 22 11.12 2.83 20.06
CA VAL A 22 11.22 3.93 21.02
C VAL A 22 10.32 3.70 22.23
N THR A 23 9.08 3.27 22.00
CA THR A 23 8.12 2.93 23.05
C THR A 23 8.56 1.71 23.85
N GLY A 24 8.98 0.64 23.19
CA GLY A 24 9.41 -0.61 23.86
C GLY A 24 10.70 -0.48 24.66
N LEU A 25 11.60 0.40 24.24
CA LEU A 25 12.84 0.71 24.96
C LEU A 25 12.66 1.81 26.02
N GLY A 26 11.47 2.40 26.14
CA GLY A 26 11.19 3.47 27.10
C GLY A 26 12.01 4.74 26.85
N LEU A 27 12.29 5.06 25.57
CA LEU A 27 13.14 6.20 25.18
C LEU A 27 12.40 7.54 25.17
N ILE A 28 11.07 7.53 25.35
CA ILE A 28 10.22 8.71 25.46
C ILE A 28 9.42 8.67 26.76
N PRO A 29 8.94 9.83 27.25
CA PRO A 29 7.99 9.87 28.35
C PRO A 29 6.77 8.99 28.05
N PRO A 30 6.32 8.14 28.99
CA PRO A 30 5.22 7.21 28.76
C PRO A 30 3.93 7.87 28.26
N GLU A 31 3.62 9.06 28.76
CA GLU A 31 2.47 9.87 28.36
C GLU A 31 2.48 10.32 26.89
N TRP A 32 3.63 10.27 26.21
CA TRP A 32 3.74 10.60 24.79
C TRP A 32 3.62 9.36 23.90
N ALA A 33 3.77 8.16 24.46
CA ALA A 33 3.74 6.93 23.68
C ALA A 33 2.32 6.62 23.18
N PHE A 34 1.34 6.66 24.07
CA PHE A 34 -0.07 6.42 23.74
C PHE A 34 -0.99 7.00 24.80
N ALA A 35 -2.27 7.13 24.44
CA ALA A 35 -3.31 7.68 25.30
C ALA A 35 -3.44 6.90 26.62
N ASP A 36 -3.62 7.63 27.73
CA ASP A 36 -3.87 7.04 29.05
C ASP A 36 -2.88 5.93 29.42
N TYR A 37 -1.57 6.18 29.27
CA TYR A 37 -0.52 5.16 29.48
C TYR A 37 -0.65 4.39 30.81
N GLY A 38 -1.10 5.06 31.88
CA GLY A 38 -1.31 4.43 33.19
C GLY A 38 -2.45 3.41 33.25
N ASN A 39 -3.28 3.33 32.20
CA ASN A 39 -4.35 2.34 32.09
C ASN A 39 -3.80 1.07 31.40
N PRO A 40 -3.73 -0.08 32.10
CA PRO A 40 -3.20 -1.31 31.51
C PRO A 40 -3.98 -1.77 30.27
N LEU A 41 -5.29 -1.49 30.20
CA LEU A 41 -6.10 -1.81 29.03
C LEU A 41 -5.65 -1.01 27.79
N MET A 42 -5.24 0.25 27.97
CA MET A 42 -4.76 1.10 26.88
C MET A 42 -3.36 0.67 26.43
N ALA A 43 -2.54 0.23 27.38
CA ALA A 43 -1.24 -0.37 27.07
C ALA A 43 -1.41 -1.64 26.24
N ASP A 44 -2.22 -2.60 26.68
CA ASP A 44 -2.46 -3.85 25.96
C ASP A 44 -3.06 -3.59 24.57
N TRP A 45 -4.01 -2.65 24.49
CA TRP A 45 -4.60 -2.23 23.23
C TRP A 45 -3.56 -1.65 22.27
N ASN A 46 -2.70 -0.73 22.74
CA ASN A 46 -1.64 -0.15 21.91
C ASN A 46 -0.62 -1.21 21.47
N TRP A 47 -0.21 -2.08 22.39
CA TRP A 47 0.73 -3.17 22.10
C TRP A 47 0.17 -4.21 21.13
N SER A 48 -1.16 -4.34 21.03
CA SER A 48 -1.79 -5.22 20.03
C SER A 48 -1.47 -4.81 18.59
N PHE A 49 -1.20 -3.53 18.33
CA PHE A 49 -0.85 -3.03 16.99
C PHE A 49 0.55 -3.44 16.53
N LEU A 50 1.45 -3.79 17.45
CA LEU A 50 2.83 -4.20 17.13
C LEU A 50 2.87 -5.22 16.00
N TRP A 51 2.03 -6.25 16.09
CA TRP A 51 2.05 -7.36 15.15
C TRP A 51 1.58 -6.95 13.75
N ILE A 52 0.48 -6.20 13.65
CA ILE A 52 -0.05 -5.79 12.34
C ILE A 52 0.86 -4.75 11.67
N ASP A 53 1.40 -3.81 12.44
CA ASP A 53 2.24 -2.72 11.94
C ASP A 53 3.63 -3.23 11.53
N LEU A 54 4.21 -4.19 12.26
CA LEU A 54 5.45 -4.84 11.85
C LEU A 54 5.26 -5.73 10.62
N LEU A 55 4.12 -6.43 10.49
CA LEU A 55 3.81 -7.18 9.27
C LEU A 55 3.58 -6.26 8.07
N ALA A 56 2.89 -5.13 8.26
CA ALA A 56 2.74 -4.09 7.24
C ALA A 56 4.11 -3.57 6.78
N SER A 57 5.00 -3.28 7.73
CA SER A 57 6.36 -2.79 7.47
C SER A 57 7.23 -3.83 6.77
N ALA A 58 7.22 -5.09 7.23
CA ALA A 58 8.00 -6.15 6.64
C ALA A 58 7.59 -6.42 5.18
N THR A 59 6.29 -6.48 4.92
CA THR A 59 5.76 -6.68 3.56
C THR A 59 5.99 -5.44 2.67
N GLY A 60 5.85 -4.24 3.22
CA GLY A 60 6.06 -2.96 2.53
C GLY A 60 7.51 -2.76 2.10
N LEU A 61 8.46 -2.87 3.02
CA LEU A 61 9.89 -2.76 2.73
C LEU A 61 10.36 -3.83 1.74
N THR A 62 9.89 -5.07 1.90
CA THR A 62 10.19 -6.16 0.96
C THR A 62 9.61 -5.87 -0.42
N SER A 63 8.39 -5.34 -0.50
CA SER A 63 7.78 -4.90 -1.76
C SER A 63 8.63 -3.82 -2.44
N LEU A 64 9.05 -2.79 -1.71
CA LEU A 64 9.87 -1.70 -2.25
C LEU A 64 11.20 -2.21 -2.78
N TRP A 65 11.84 -3.13 -2.07
CA TRP A 65 13.07 -3.78 -2.53
C TRP A 65 12.84 -4.57 -3.83
N LEU A 66 11.82 -5.44 -3.88
CA LEU A 66 11.49 -6.23 -5.08
C LEU A 66 11.12 -5.36 -6.28
N LEU A 67 10.35 -4.29 -6.06
CA LEU A 67 9.97 -3.36 -7.14
C LEU A 67 11.17 -2.57 -7.69
N ARG A 68 12.25 -2.42 -6.91
CA ARG A 68 13.52 -1.84 -7.38
C ARG A 68 14.35 -2.84 -8.17
N THR A 69 14.30 -4.13 -7.81
CA THR A 69 15.09 -5.21 -8.44
C THR A 69 14.35 -5.93 -9.58
N GLY A 70 13.11 -5.52 -9.89
CA GLY A 70 12.31 -6.11 -10.98
C GLY A 70 11.56 -7.39 -10.61
N GLY A 71 11.42 -7.70 -9.32
CA GLY A 71 10.74 -8.89 -8.83
C GLY A 71 9.22 -8.86 -9.07
N ALA A 72 8.68 -9.89 -9.72
CA ALA A 72 7.26 -10.01 -10.08
C ALA A 72 6.29 -9.99 -8.87
N ARG A 73 6.76 -10.36 -7.68
CA ARG A 73 5.94 -10.39 -6.44
C ARG A 73 5.81 -9.03 -5.75
N GLY A 74 6.53 -8.00 -6.19
CA GLY A 74 6.59 -6.70 -5.52
C GLY A 74 5.23 -6.02 -5.41
N ALA A 75 4.41 -6.04 -6.48
CA ALA A 75 3.08 -5.43 -6.47
C ALA A 75 2.11 -6.14 -5.50
N GLY A 76 2.16 -7.47 -5.43
CA GLY A 76 1.32 -8.24 -4.50
C GLY A 76 1.66 -7.95 -3.03
N LEU A 77 2.95 -7.88 -2.69
CA LEU A 77 3.37 -7.51 -1.34
C LEU A 77 3.05 -6.05 -0.99
N MET A 78 3.07 -5.15 -1.97
CA MET A 78 2.61 -3.76 -1.78
C MET A 78 1.14 -3.74 -1.37
N LEU A 79 0.29 -4.50 -2.07
CA LEU A 79 -1.13 -4.58 -1.76
C LEU A 79 -1.37 -5.10 -0.34
N VAL A 80 -0.65 -6.15 0.07
CA VAL A 80 -0.74 -6.69 1.44
C VAL A 80 -0.37 -5.63 2.47
N SER A 81 0.77 -4.96 2.31
CA SER A 81 1.22 -3.90 3.22
C SER A 81 0.20 -2.76 3.34
N LEU A 82 -0.34 -2.29 2.21
CA LEU A 82 -1.33 -1.23 2.16
C LEU A 82 -2.64 -1.62 2.88
N VAL A 83 -3.10 -2.86 2.70
CA VAL A 83 -4.31 -3.36 3.38
C VAL A 83 -4.08 -3.49 4.88
N LEU A 84 -2.94 -4.02 5.31
CA LEU A 84 -2.60 -4.13 6.74
C LEU A 84 -2.52 -2.75 7.41
N THR A 85 -1.90 -1.78 6.73
CA THR A 85 -1.81 -0.39 7.20
C THR A 85 -3.20 0.23 7.34
N MET A 86 -4.06 0.04 6.34
CA MET A 86 -5.43 0.53 6.37
C MET A 86 -6.25 -0.12 7.49
N ALA A 87 -6.08 -1.43 7.71
CA ALA A 87 -6.73 -2.16 8.78
C ALA A 87 -6.29 -1.67 10.17
N SER A 88 -5.00 -1.39 10.36
CA SER A 88 -4.46 -0.77 11.58
C SER A 88 -5.16 0.56 11.87
N GLY A 89 -5.17 1.49 10.90
CA GLY A 89 -5.89 2.77 11.03
C GLY A 89 -7.39 2.60 11.31
N LEU A 90 -8.06 1.67 10.63
CA LEU A 90 -9.49 1.39 10.83
C LEU A 90 -9.79 0.90 12.25
N MET A 91 -9.01 -0.06 12.77
CA MET A 91 -9.18 -0.58 14.12
C MET A 91 -9.05 0.54 15.16
N ALA A 92 -8.09 1.44 14.98
CA ALA A 92 -7.91 2.57 15.88
C ALA A 92 -9.06 3.59 15.81
N ILE A 93 -9.50 3.97 14.61
CA ILE A 93 -10.63 4.90 14.45
C ILE A 93 -11.93 4.29 15.00
N ALA A 94 -12.17 3.00 14.77
CA ALA A 94 -13.32 2.30 15.33
C ALA A 94 -13.28 2.31 16.87
N PHE A 95 -12.12 2.00 17.47
CA PHE A 95 -11.92 2.03 18.91
C PHE A 95 -12.22 3.42 19.51
N TRP A 96 -11.63 4.47 18.95
CA TRP A 96 -11.82 5.83 19.46
C TRP A 96 -13.25 6.33 19.29
N THR A 97 -13.90 5.98 18.19
CA THR A 97 -15.32 6.27 17.95
C THR A 97 -16.20 5.60 19.01
N LEU A 98 -15.95 4.32 19.32
CA LEU A 98 -16.71 3.59 20.36
C LEU A 98 -16.47 4.13 21.77
N ARG A 99 -15.27 4.64 22.04
CA ARG A 99 -14.93 5.33 23.30
C ARG A 99 -15.52 6.73 23.40
N GLY A 100 -16.01 7.31 22.29
CA GLY A 100 -16.51 8.67 22.23
C GLY A 100 -15.42 9.75 22.38
N ASP A 101 -14.16 9.40 22.13
CA ASP A 101 -13.03 10.33 22.20
C ASP A 101 -12.58 10.71 20.78
N PHE A 102 -12.62 12.02 20.52
CA PHE A 102 -12.34 12.64 19.23
C PHE A 102 -11.08 13.51 19.26
N SER A 103 -10.16 13.24 20.18
CA SER A 103 -8.87 13.92 20.25
C SER A 103 -8.12 13.84 18.92
N LEU A 104 -7.81 15.00 18.35
CA LEU A 104 -7.08 15.11 17.08
C LEU A 104 -5.69 14.47 17.15
N ALA A 105 -5.07 14.44 18.34
CA ALA A 105 -3.77 13.82 18.55
C ALA A 105 -3.77 12.32 18.18
N TRP A 106 -4.90 11.64 18.41
CA TRP A 106 -5.05 10.22 18.09
C TRP A 106 -5.79 10.01 16.77
N TRP A 107 -6.72 10.89 16.40
CA TRP A 107 -7.48 10.76 15.16
C TRP A 107 -6.63 11.02 13.92
N ILE A 108 -5.82 12.08 13.90
CA ILE A 108 -5.04 12.47 12.71
C ILE A 108 -4.11 11.33 12.22
N PRO A 109 -3.23 10.75 13.06
CA PRO A 109 -2.34 9.69 12.60
C PRO A 109 -3.12 8.45 12.13
N ASN A 110 -4.19 8.07 12.83
CA ASN A 110 -4.97 6.87 12.49
C ASN A 110 -5.83 7.06 11.22
N LEU A 111 -6.37 8.27 11.00
CA LEU A 111 -7.02 8.62 9.74
C LEU A 111 -6.03 8.64 8.58
N TYR A 112 -4.80 9.10 8.81
CA TYR A 112 -3.76 9.01 7.80
C TYR A 112 -3.54 7.54 7.38
N LEU A 113 -3.31 6.64 8.34
CA LEU A 113 -3.12 5.20 8.09
C LEU A 113 -4.30 4.58 7.34
N LEU A 114 -5.52 4.99 7.68
CA LEU A 114 -6.74 4.54 7.02
C LEU A 114 -6.86 5.04 5.56
N LEU A 115 -6.53 6.31 5.31
CA LEU A 115 -6.92 6.96 4.06
C LEU A 115 -5.82 6.93 2.98
N PHE A 116 -4.55 7.07 3.35
CA PHE A 116 -3.47 7.12 2.36
C PHE A 116 -3.34 5.86 1.48
N PRO A 117 -3.66 4.63 1.96
CA PRO A 117 -3.55 3.43 1.15
C PRO A 117 -4.60 3.35 0.03
N ILE A 118 -5.77 3.98 0.19
CA ILE A 118 -6.95 3.81 -0.67
C ILE A 118 -6.64 4.04 -2.16
N PRO A 119 -6.01 5.16 -2.58
CA PRO A 119 -5.75 5.39 -4.01
C PRO A 119 -4.80 4.37 -4.62
N ALA A 120 -3.87 3.84 -3.83
CA ALA A 120 -2.91 2.84 -4.28
C ALA A 120 -3.53 1.44 -4.39
N ILE A 121 -4.37 1.06 -3.42
CA ILE A 121 -5.15 -0.17 -3.47
C ILE A 121 -6.04 -0.16 -4.72
N ALA A 122 -6.81 0.91 -4.93
CA ALA A 122 -7.68 1.05 -6.09
C ALA A 122 -6.92 0.93 -7.42
N ALA A 123 -5.73 1.52 -7.51
CA ALA A 123 -4.88 1.42 -8.70
C ALA A 123 -4.30 0.01 -8.91
N LEU A 124 -3.98 -0.73 -7.84
CA LEU A 124 -3.43 -2.09 -7.91
C LEU A 124 -4.50 -3.14 -8.23
N THR A 125 -5.77 -2.87 -7.91
CA THR A 125 -6.90 -3.79 -8.16
C THR A 125 -7.72 -3.41 -9.40
N ALA A 126 -7.42 -2.29 -10.05
CA ALA A 126 -8.10 -1.88 -11.26
C ALA A 126 -7.87 -2.92 -12.39
N PRO A 127 -8.92 -3.30 -13.15
CA PRO A 127 -8.77 -4.24 -14.26
C PRO A 127 -7.76 -3.78 -15.30
N SER A 128 -6.90 -4.69 -15.79
CA SER A 128 -5.87 -4.44 -16.81
C SER A 128 -6.41 -4.12 -18.22
N ALA A 129 -7.71 -3.84 -18.39
CA ALA A 129 -8.38 -3.69 -19.69
C ALA A 129 -7.79 -2.60 -20.61
N ALA A 130 -6.94 -1.71 -20.09
CA ALA A 130 -6.20 -0.73 -20.89
C ALA A 130 -4.90 -1.25 -21.54
N ARG A 131 -4.43 -2.47 -21.23
CA ARG A 131 -3.20 -3.07 -21.82
C ARG A 131 -3.47 -4.18 -22.82
N ASP A 132 -4.65 -4.80 -22.75
CA ASP A 132 -5.00 -5.94 -23.60
C ASP A 132 -5.77 -5.52 -24.87
N GLY A 133 -6.37 -4.33 -24.87
CA GLY A 133 -7.05 -3.79 -26.08
C GLY A 133 -6.07 -3.54 -27.23
N GLU A 134 -4.88 -3.02 -26.93
CA GLU A 134 -3.87 -2.68 -27.94
C GLU A 134 -3.21 -3.94 -28.54
N THR A 135 -2.99 -4.99 -27.72
CA THR A 135 -2.40 -6.26 -28.17
C THR A 135 -3.39 -7.14 -28.93
N VAL A 136 -4.66 -7.15 -28.54
CA VAL A 136 -5.73 -7.85 -29.29
C VAL A 136 -6.03 -7.15 -30.61
N GLU A 137 -6.04 -5.81 -30.65
CA GLU A 137 -6.23 -5.04 -31.88
C GLU A 137 -5.03 -5.19 -32.84
N LEU A 138 -3.79 -5.16 -32.34
CA LEU A 138 -2.58 -5.48 -33.12
C LEU A 138 -2.57 -6.93 -33.64
N GLY A 139 -3.06 -7.88 -32.85
CA GLY A 139 -3.22 -9.28 -33.27
C GLY A 139 -4.25 -9.44 -34.39
N ARG A 140 -5.41 -8.81 -34.24
CA ARG A 140 -6.50 -8.80 -35.23
C ARG A 140 -6.09 -8.09 -36.52
N ILE A 141 -5.48 -6.89 -36.46
CA ILE A 141 -4.95 -6.18 -37.63
C ILE A 141 -3.89 -7.02 -38.36
N ARG A 142 -3.09 -7.81 -37.63
CA ARG A 142 -2.09 -8.69 -38.23
C ARG A 142 -2.75 -9.86 -38.94
N GLU A 143 -3.73 -10.53 -38.34
CA GLU A 143 -4.47 -11.65 -38.94
C GLU A 143 -5.31 -11.22 -40.15
N ASP A 144 -5.98 -10.08 -40.07
CA ASP A 144 -6.78 -9.52 -41.18
C ASP A 144 -5.90 -9.24 -42.41
N ARG A 145 -4.61 -8.93 -42.21
CA ARG A 145 -3.62 -8.74 -43.28
C ARG A 145 -3.18 -10.05 -43.96
N TRP A 146 -3.29 -11.19 -43.27
CA TRP A 146 -3.00 -12.52 -43.87
C TRP A 146 -4.19 -13.03 -44.69
N TRP A 147 -5.43 -12.76 -44.24
CA TRP A 147 -6.64 -13.23 -44.92
C TRP A 147 -7.10 -12.32 -46.08
N SER A 148 -6.75 -11.03 -46.08
CA SER A 148 -7.22 -10.07 -47.10
C SER A 148 -6.41 -10.05 -48.41
N GLY A 149 -5.35 -10.85 -48.56
CA GLY A 149 -4.65 -11.00 -49.84
C GLY A 149 -4.06 -9.71 -50.42
N GLN A 150 -3.95 -8.64 -49.64
CA GLN A 150 -3.37 -7.37 -50.07
C GLN A 150 -1.84 -7.43 -50.04
N TRP A 151 -1.28 -8.30 -50.88
CA TRP A 151 0.07 -8.13 -51.40
C TRP A 151 0.00 -7.00 -52.42
N CYS A 152 0.13 -5.75 -51.96
CA CYS A 152 0.32 -4.64 -52.87
C CYS A 152 1.67 -4.83 -53.57
N SER A 153 1.55 -5.25 -54.82
CA SER A 153 2.61 -5.38 -55.81
C SER A 153 3.48 -4.12 -55.85
N THR A 154 4.76 -4.27 -55.57
CA THR A 154 5.80 -3.44 -56.19
C THR A 154 6.86 -4.36 -56.77
N SER A 155 6.46 -5.12 -57.79
CA SER A 155 7.39 -5.51 -58.85
C SER A 155 7.28 -4.47 -59.97
N ALA A 156 8.44 -4.15 -60.55
CA ALA A 156 8.68 -3.57 -61.88
C ALA A 156 9.37 -2.19 -61.87
N ARG A 157 10.71 -2.15 -61.99
CA ARG A 157 11.40 -2.14 -63.30
C ARG A 157 12.90 -1.85 -63.14
N ARG A 158 13.69 -2.74 -63.75
CA ARG A 158 15.05 -2.59 -64.32
C ARG A 158 16.20 -2.20 -63.39
#